data_AF-A0AAN2QXH5-F1
#
_entry.id   AF-A0AAN2QXH5-F1
#
_cell.length_a   1.000
_cell.length_b   1.000
_cell.length_c   1.000
_cell.angle_alpha   90.00
_cell.angle_beta   90.00
_cell.angle_gamma   90.00
#
_symmetry.space_group_name_H-M   'P 1'
#
loop_
_entity.id
_entity.type
_entity.pdbx_description
1 polymer ?
#
loop_
_entity_poly.entity_id
_entity_poly.type
_entity_poly.pdbx_seq_one_letter_code
_entity_poly.pdbx_strand_id
1 'polypeptide(L)'
;MCKRVFIICFIGILIVVAGIIGIIVSDNSHKIPYYNSSTNHIILSDKINKLSGDQQKEEMFTLARNALKKKTDKNQSIDWSNFDDDSLYVEKLKRPHVYLLGYTIQSRKPLILNIRYNLVVKIGVNNSRAKSDLIQVLNMEMSIIK
;
A
#
# COMPACT_ATOMS: atom_id res chain seq x y z
N MET A 1 7.33 -37.14 -42.70
CA MET A 1 7.77 -35.82 -42.18
C MET A 1 6.65 -35.01 -41.51
N CYS A 2 5.36 -35.20 -41.84
CA CYS A 2 4.26 -34.35 -41.34
C CYS A 2 3.96 -34.44 -39.83
N LYS A 3 4.15 -35.60 -39.18
CA LYS A 3 3.83 -35.79 -37.74
C LYS A 3 4.73 -34.97 -36.81
N ARG A 4 6.02 -34.79 -37.16
CA ARG A 4 6.97 -34.02 -36.36
C ARG A 4 6.73 -32.50 -36.45
N VAL A 5 6.31 -32.03 -37.63
CA VAL A 5 5.94 -30.62 -37.85
C VAL A 5 4.68 -30.24 -37.06
N PHE A 6 3.68 -31.14 -37.01
CA PHE A 6 2.47 -30.93 -36.21
C PHE A 6 2.76 -30.83 -34.70
N ILE A 7 3.66 -31.67 -34.17
CA ILE A 7 4.04 -31.63 -32.75
C ILE A 7 4.76 -30.32 -32.40
N ILE A 8 5.66 -29.85 -33.27
CA ILE A 8 6.39 -28.60 -33.06
C ILE A 8 5.44 -27.39 -33.08
N CYS A 9 4.49 -27.34 -34.02
CA CYS A 9 3.47 -26.30 -34.05
C CYS A 9 2.59 -26.33 -32.80
N PHE A 10 2.21 -27.51 -32.32
CA PHE A 10 1.36 -27.65 -31.13
C PHE A 10 2.08 -27.21 -29.84
N ILE A 11 3.35 -27.56 -29.69
CA ILE A 11 4.19 -27.12 -28.56
C ILE A 11 4.40 -25.61 -28.59
N GLY A 12 4.65 -25.03 -29.77
CA GLY A 12 4.79 -23.57 -29.95
C GLY A 12 3.53 -22.81 -29.53
N ILE A 13 2.35 -23.29 -29.91
CA ILE A 13 1.07 -22.69 -29.52
C ILE A 13 0.85 -22.79 -28.00
N LEU A 14 1.20 -23.91 -27.37
CA LEU A 14 1.05 -24.11 -25.92
C LEU A 14 1.92 -23.14 -25.11
N ILE A 15 3.14 -22.85 -25.56
CA ILE A 15 4.06 -21.89 -24.92
C ILE A 15 3.51 -20.46 -25.03
N VAL A 16 2.94 -20.08 -26.17
CA VAL A 16 2.33 -18.75 -26.38
C VAL A 16 1.10 -18.57 -25.48
N VAL A 17 0.23 -19.59 -25.37
CA VAL A 17 -0.97 -19.53 -24.52
C VAL A 17 -0.58 -19.47 -23.03
N ALA A 18 0.40 -20.27 -22.59
CA ALA A 18 0.90 -20.21 -21.22
C ALA A 18 1.56 -18.86 -20.88
N GLY A 19 2.29 -18.26 -21.83
CA GLY A 19 2.90 -16.94 -21.68
C GLY A 19 1.87 -15.83 -21.48
N ILE A 20 0.75 -15.86 -22.21
CA ILE A 20 -0.32 -14.84 -22.11
C ILE A 20 -1.04 -14.95 -20.75
N ILE A 21 -1.29 -16.17 -20.26
CA ILE A 21 -1.93 -16.38 -18.95
C ILE A 21 -1.03 -15.89 -17.81
N GLY A 22 0.29 -16.11 -17.90
CA GLY A 22 1.26 -15.63 -16.91
C GLY A 22 1.28 -14.10 -16.77
N ILE A 23 1.13 -13.37 -17.88
CA ILE A 23 1.10 -11.89 -17.88
C ILE A 23 -0.18 -11.36 -17.21
N ILE A 24 -1.33 -12.00 -17.43
CA ILE A 24 -2.62 -11.56 -16.87
C ILE A 24 -2.68 -11.75 -15.33
N VAL A 25 -2.04 -12.79 -14.80
CA VAL A 25 -2.02 -13.05 -13.34
C VAL A 25 -1.10 -12.07 -12.60
N SER A 26 -0.05 -11.57 -13.24
CA SER A 26 0.92 -10.64 -12.62
C SER A 26 0.31 -9.27 -12.26
N ASP A 27 -0.67 -8.79 -13.02
CA ASP A 27 -1.13 -7.39 -12.94
C ASP A 27 -2.11 -7.12 -11.76
N ASN A 28 -2.66 -8.16 -11.14
CA ASN A 28 -3.55 -8.02 -9.98
C ASN A 28 -2.81 -7.99 -8.63
N SER A 29 -1.51 -8.26 -8.62
CA SER A 29 -0.70 -8.32 -7.39
C SER A 29 -0.41 -6.96 -6.76
N HIS A 30 -0.74 -5.85 -7.45
CA HIS A 30 -0.40 -4.50 -6.99
C HIS A 30 -1.62 -3.67 -6.58
N LYS A 31 -2.84 -4.22 -6.55
CA LYS A 31 -4.06 -3.43 -6.26
C LYS A 31 -4.28 -3.24 -4.75
N ILE A 32 -4.45 -1.99 -4.28
CA ILE A 32 -4.89 -1.72 -2.90
C ILE A 32 -6.23 -2.41 -2.71
N PRO A 33 -6.35 -3.37 -1.78
CA PRO A 33 -7.61 -4.08 -1.59
C PRO A 33 -8.76 -3.13 -1.25
N TYR A 34 -9.97 -3.47 -1.73
CA TYR A 34 -11.22 -2.79 -1.38
C TYR A 34 -11.31 -1.29 -1.77
N TYR A 35 -10.54 -0.87 -2.78
CA TYR A 35 -10.47 0.53 -3.23
C TYR A 35 -11.82 1.21 -3.51
N ASN A 36 -12.74 0.50 -4.17
CA ASN A 36 -14.07 1.01 -4.54
C ASN A 36 -15.18 0.58 -3.56
N SER A 37 -14.84 0.00 -2.41
CA SER A 37 -15.86 -0.44 -1.45
C SER A 37 -16.61 0.75 -0.84
N SER A 38 -17.93 0.58 -0.71
CA SER A 38 -18.87 1.46 -0.01
C SER A 38 -19.05 1.11 1.47
N THR A 39 -18.41 0.04 1.93
CA THR A 39 -18.42 -0.41 3.32
C THR A 39 -17.04 -0.27 3.97
N ASN A 40 -17.01 -0.25 5.31
CA ASN A 40 -15.75 -0.24 6.03
C ASN A 40 -15.07 -1.60 5.95
N HIS A 41 -13.77 -1.62 5.67
CA HIS A 41 -12.98 -2.83 5.68
C HIS A 41 -11.60 -2.59 6.27
N ILE A 42 -11.28 -3.38 7.29
CA ILE A 42 -9.90 -3.49 7.77
C ILE A 42 -9.10 -4.25 6.72
N ILE A 43 -8.04 -3.62 6.24
CA ILE A 43 -7.10 -4.14 5.24
C ILE A 43 -5.86 -4.68 5.95
N LEU A 44 -5.30 -3.89 6.87
CA LEU A 44 -4.11 -4.25 7.64
C LEU A 44 -4.29 -3.88 9.11
N SER A 45 -3.93 -4.80 9.99
CA SER A 45 -3.81 -4.64 11.44
C SER A 45 -2.97 -5.81 11.99
N ASP A 46 -2.66 -5.80 13.28
CA ASP A 46 -1.92 -6.89 13.93
C ASP A 46 -2.61 -8.26 13.78
N LYS A 47 -3.93 -8.29 13.58
CA LYS A 47 -4.74 -9.51 13.47
C LYS A 47 -5.19 -9.84 12.06
N ILE A 48 -5.15 -8.87 11.15
CA ILE A 48 -5.74 -8.98 9.81
C ILE A 48 -4.71 -8.48 8.81
N ASN A 49 -4.30 -9.34 7.88
CA ASN A 49 -3.54 -8.95 6.72
C ASN A 49 -4.27 -9.42 5.45
N LYS A 50 -4.93 -8.50 4.76
CA LYS A 50 -5.61 -8.76 3.48
C LYS A 50 -4.79 -8.33 2.28
N LEU A 51 -3.53 -7.96 2.50
CA LEU A 51 -2.60 -7.62 1.44
C LEU A 51 -2.09 -8.92 0.80
N SER A 52 -1.87 -8.90 -0.51
CA SER A 52 -1.48 -10.08 -1.28
C SER A 52 -0.03 -10.51 -1.06
N GLY A 53 0.78 -9.73 -0.34
CA GLY A 53 2.18 -10.03 -0.04
C GLY A 53 2.92 -8.88 0.63
N ASP A 54 4.20 -9.10 0.94
CA ASP A 54 5.04 -8.14 1.68
C ASP A 54 5.25 -6.82 0.93
N GLN A 55 5.35 -6.87 -0.40
CA GLN A 55 5.49 -5.66 -1.21
C GLN A 55 4.30 -4.69 -1.02
N GLN A 56 3.06 -5.20 -1.00
CA GLN A 56 1.90 -4.35 -0.74
C GLN A 56 1.91 -3.76 0.67
N LYS A 57 2.45 -4.50 1.64
CA LYS A 57 2.61 -4.01 3.01
C LYS A 57 3.60 -2.86 3.03
N GLU A 58 4.77 -3.02 2.42
CA GLU A 58 5.78 -1.95 2.28
C GLU A 58 5.23 -0.71 1.55
N GLU A 59 4.43 -0.91 0.50
CA GLU A 59 3.75 0.18 -0.21
C GLU A 59 2.78 0.94 0.71
N MET A 60 2.02 0.24 1.57
CA MET A 60 1.14 0.89 2.55
C MET A 60 1.91 1.68 3.61
N PHE A 61 3.04 1.15 4.11
CA PHE A 61 3.93 1.87 5.02
C PHE A 61 4.50 3.12 4.36
N THR A 62 5.01 2.98 3.14
CA THR A 62 5.52 4.08 2.33
C THR A 62 4.45 5.15 2.10
N LEU A 63 3.21 4.74 1.82
CA LEU A 63 2.07 5.63 1.64
C LEU A 63 1.77 6.41 2.93
N ALA A 64 1.69 5.74 4.07
CA ALA A 64 1.46 6.37 5.36
C ALA A 64 2.56 7.38 5.72
N ARG A 65 3.83 6.99 5.53
CA ARG A 65 4.99 7.85 5.79
C ARG A 65 5.00 9.09 4.90
N ASN A 66 4.71 8.92 3.61
CA ASN A 66 4.61 10.02 2.66
C ASN A 66 3.45 10.97 2.97
N ALA A 67 2.30 10.43 3.38
CA ALA A 67 1.15 11.23 3.80
C ALA A 67 1.50 12.09 5.03
N LEU A 68 2.18 11.49 6.02
CA LEU A 68 2.66 12.19 7.21
C LEU A 68 3.61 13.32 6.83
N LYS A 69 4.70 13.00 6.11
CA LYS A 69 5.70 13.97 5.60
C LYS A 69 5.03 15.13 4.88
N LYS A 70 4.10 14.86 3.96
CA LYS A 70 3.39 15.90 3.20
C LYS A 70 2.60 16.88 4.08
N LYS A 71 2.13 16.43 5.25
CA LYS A 71 1.36 17.27 6.18
C LYS A 71 2.27 18.05 7.13
N THR A 72 3.36 17.44 7.59
CA THR A 72 4.27 18.01 8.59
C THR A 72 5.39 18.85 7.98
N ASP A 73 5.96 18.43 6.86
CA ASP A 73 7.11 19.09 6.22
C ASP A 73 6.75 20.46 5.62
N LYS A 74 5.45 20.71 5.42
CA LYS A 74 4.93 22.04 5.07
C LYS A 74 5.23 23.09 6.14
N ASN A 75 5.35 22.66 7.39
CA ASN A 75 5.48 23.57 8.53
C ASN A 75 6.91 23.61 9.07
N GLN A 76 7.66 22.50 9.01
CA GLN A 76 9.03 22.38 9.54
C GLN A 76 9.80 21.28 8.80
N SER A 77 11.10 21.47 8.55
CA SER A 77 11.96 20.42 7.99
C SER A 77 12.29 19.38 9.07
N ILE A 78 11.50 18.33 9.17
CA ILE A 78 11.72 17.22 10.11
C ILE A 78 12.78 16.27 9.54
N ASP A 79 13.77 15.90 10.35
CA ASP A 79 14.72 14.84 10.00
C ASP A 79 14.10 13.46 10.23
N TRP A 80 13.51 12.93 9.16
CA TRP A 80 12.87 11.61 9.16
C TRP A 80 13.84 10.44 9.31
N SER A 81 15.15 10.64 9.21
CA SER A 81 16.14 9.57 9.38
C SER A 81 16.26 9.07 10.82
N ASN A 82 15.80 9.90 11.78
CA ASN A 82 15.75 9.56 13.20
C ASN A 82 14.46 8.82 13.60
N PHE A 83 13.63 8.43 12.64
CA PHE A 83 12.38 7.74 12.91
C PHE A 83 12.30 6.43 12.14
N ASP A 84 11.97 5.36 12.87
CA ASP A 84 11.68 4.03 12.35
C ASP A 84 10.19 3.79 12.24
N ASP A 85 9.81 2.99 11.26
CA ASP A 85 8.44 2.52 11.08
C ASP A 85 8.18 1.39 12.09
N ASP A 86 7.18 1.54 12.96
CA ASP A 86 6.86 0.53 13.99
C ASP A 86 5.65 -0.32 13.58
N SER A 87 4.48 0.30 13.47
CA SER A 87 3.22 -0.40 13.20
C SER A 87 2.30 0.39 12.28
N LEU A 88 1.45 -0.35 11.56
CA LEU A 88 0.49 0.23 10.62
C LEU A 88 -0.85 -0.49 10.68
N TYR A 89 -1.89 0.31 10.94
CA TYR A 89 -3.29 -0.04 10.76
C TYR A 89 -3.83 0.63 9.51
N VAL A 90 -4.54 -0.11 8.67
CA VAL A 90 -5.19 0.40 7.46
C VAL A 90 -6.64 -0.06 7.42
N GLU A 91 -7.56 0.90 7.41
CA GLU A 91 -8.98 0.68 7.19
C GLU A 91 -9.47 1.50 6.00
N LYS A 92 -10.12 0.84 5.05
CA LYS A 92 -10.93 1.51 4.03
C LYS A 92 -12.21 2.01 4.68
N LEU A 93 -12.51 3.29 4.57
CA LEU A 93 -13.76 3.87 5.04
C LEU A 93 -14.86 3.75 3.97
N LYS A 94 -16.14 3.88 4.35
CA LYS A 94 -17.30 3.82 3.43
C LYS A 94 -17.19 4.78 2.24
N ARG A 95 -16.51 5.91 2.40
CA ARG A 95 -16.34 6.90 1.33
C ARG A 95 -15.35 6.37 0.29
N PRO A 96 -15.65 6.51 -1.02
CA PRO A 96 -14.78 6.01 -2.07
C PRO A 96 -13.38 6.63 -1.95
N HIS A 97 -12.35 5.78 -2.04
CA HIS A 97 -10.94 6.18 -2.00
C HIS A 97 -10.46 6.84 -0.70
N VAL A 98 -11.23 6.75 0.39
CA VAL A 98 -10.84 7.29 1.70
C VAL A 98 -10.42 6.17 2.62
N TYR A 99 -9.27 6.36 3.27
CA TYR A 99 -8.64 5.41 4.16
C TYR A 99 -8.31 6.07 5.50
N LEU A 100 -8.44 5.30 6.57
CA LEU A 100 -7.88 5.60 7.88
C LEU A 100 -6.57 4.82 8.02
N LEU A 101 -5.49 5.55 8.28
CA LEU A 101 -4.16 4.99 8.54
C LEU A 101 -3.79 5.30 9.99
N GLY A 102 -3.67 4.26 10.82
CA GLY A 102 -3.07 4.37 12.15
C GLY A 102 -1.61 3.99 12.04
N TYR A 103 -0.73 4.97 11.89
CA TYR A 103 0.69 4.76 11.61
C TYR A 103 1.54 5.18 12.80
N THR A 104 2.32 4.25 13.32
CA THR A 104 3.21 4.47 14.45
C THR A 104 4.64 4.55 13.97
N ILE A 105 5.35 5.60 14.40
CA ILE A 105 6.79 5.73 14.24
C ILE A 105 7.47 5.72 15.60
N GLN A 106 8.69 5.24 15.64
CA GLN A 106 9.54 5.25 16.82
C GLN A 106 10.73 6.17 16.60
N SER A 107 10.97 7.12 17.50
CA SER A 107 12.20 7.92 17.44
C SER A 107 13.42 7.13 17.90
N ARG A 108 14.54 7.40 17.25
CA ARG A 108 15.87 6.91 17.61
C ARG A 108 16.48 7.79 18.71
N LYS A 109 17.61 7.33 19.29
CA LYS A 109 18.34 7.99 20.40
C LYS A 109 18.48 9.51 20.20
N PRO A 110 18.50 10.31 21.29
CA PRO A 110 18.68 9.90 22.69
C PRO A 110 17.40 9.51 23.44
N LEU A 111 16.22 9.84 22.91
CA LEU A 111 14.93 9.55 23.55
C LEU A 111 14.07 8.70 22.61
N ILE A 112 13.73 7.48 23.04
CA ILE A 112 12.86 6.57 22.29
C ILE A 112 11.42 6.93 22.62
N LEU A 113 10.70 7.46 21.63
CA LEU A 113 9.29 7.82 21.71
C LEU A 113 8.52 7.08 20.64
N ASN A 114 7.43 6.45 21.03
CA ASN A 114 6.47 5.89 20.08
C ASN A 114 5.39 6.94 19.82
N ILE A 115 5.27 7.36 18.56
CA ILE A 115 4.33 8.40 18.15
C ILE A 115 3.36 7.78 17.17
N ARG A 116 2.08 7.78 17.54
CA ARG A 116 1.00 7.30 16.68
C ARG A 116 0.33 8.48 16.00
N TYR A 117 0.19 8.36 14.69
CA TYR A 117 -0.55 9.27 13.83
C TYR A 117 -1.78 8.56 13.28
N ASN A 118 -2.95 9.14 13.49
CA ASN A 118 -4.19 8.73 12.84
C ASN A 118 -4.45 9.68 11.67
N LEU A 119 -4.26 9.20 10.45
CA LEU A 119 -4.37 9.96 9.21
C LEU A 119 -5.61 9.51 8.46
N VAL A 120 -6.50 10.45 8.15
CA VAL A 120 -7.58 10.21 7.18
C VAL A 120 -7.10 10.72 5.83
N VAL A 121 -6.87 9.81 4.88
CA VAL A 121 -6.34 10.15 3.57
C VAL A 121 -7.33 9.83 2.47
N LYS A 122 -7.37 10.68 1.44
CA LYS A 122 -8.07 10.44 0.19
C LYS A 122 -7.04 10.20 -0.92
N ILE A 123 -7.20 9.13 -1.67
CA ILE A 123 -6.30 8.74 -2.75
C ILE A 123 -6.94 9.13 -4.09
N GLY A 124 -6.29 10.02 -4.83
CA GLY A 124 -6.89 10.78 -5.93
C GLY A 124 -7.25 10.03 -7.22
N VAL A 125 -6.78 8.79 -7.48
CA VAL A 125 -7.06 8.10 -8.76
C VAL A 125 -6.98 6.57 -8.65
N ASN A 126 -7.72 5.91 -9.56
CA ASN A 126 -7.87 4.47 -9.89
C ASN A 126 -6.57 3.66 -10.11
N ASN A 127 -5.44 4.10 -9.59
CA ASN A 127 -4.21 3.34 -9.63
C ASN A 127 -3.75 3.09 -8.20
N SER A 128 -3.74 1.81 -7.89
CA SER A 128 -3.16 1.18 -6.71
C SER A 128 -1.77 1.68 -6.32
N ARG A 129 -1.08 2.28 -7.28
CA ARG A 129 0.26 2.85 -7.20
C ARG A 129 0.21 4.32 -6.80
N ALA A 130 -0.63 4.66 -5.81
CA ALA A 130 -0.89 6.04 -5.43
C ALA A 130 0.41 6.75 -5.00
N LYS A 131 0.98 7.53 -5.92
CA LYS A 131 2.15 8.36 -5.66
C LYS A 131 1.81 9.44 -4.61
N SER A 132 2.81 9.90 -3.86
CA SER A 132 2.64 10.85 -2.73
C SER A 132 1.91 12.14 -3.10
N ASP A 133 2.09 12.61 -4.33
CA ASP A 133 1.40 13.75 -4.93
C ASP A 133 -0.13 13.55 -5.01
N LEU A 134 -0.60 12.32 -5.24
CA LEU A 134 -2.01 11.94 -5.35
C LEU A 134 -2.71 11.71 -3.99
N ILE A 135 -1.98 11.79 -2.87
CA ILE A 135 -2.52 11.61 -1.52
C ILE A 135 -2.96 12.96 -0.97
N GLN A 136 -4.23 13.07 -0.58
CA GLN A 136 -4.75 14.22 0.15
C GLN A 136 -4.99 13.83 1.61
N VAL A 137 -4.28 14.44 2.54
CA VAL A 137 -4.54 14.27 3.98
C VAL A 137 -5.71 15.16 4.38
N LEU A 138 -6.84 14.53 4.70
CA LEU A 138 -8.08 15.20 5.11
C LEU A 138 -8.07 15.57 6.59
N ASN A 139 -7.60 14.65 7.43
CA ASN A 139 -7.42 14.86 8.87
C ASN A 139 -6.15 14.17 9.35
N MET A 140 -5.53 14.71 10.40
CA MET A 140 -4.38 14.15 11.08
C MET A 140 -4.47 14.43 12.57
N GLU A 141 -4.42 13.37 13.36
CA GLU A 141 -4.32 13.43 14.82
C GLU A 141 -3.03 12.74 15.26
N MET A 142 -2.36 13.30 16.26
CA MET A 142 -1.10 12.79 16.80
C MET A 142 -1.26 12.49 18.29
N SER A 143 -0.69 11.37 18.72
CA SER A 143 -0.62 10.97 20.13
C SER A 143 0.71 10.28 20.40
N ILE A 144 1.34 10.62 21.54
CA ILE A 144 2.47 9.86 22.05
C ILE A 144 1.89 8.65 22.81
N ILE A 145 2.40 7.46 22.49
CA ILE A 145 1.97 6.21 23.13
C ILE A 145 3.12 5.65 23.98
N LYS A 146 2.75 5.03 25.10
CA LYS A 146 3.67 4.54 26.12
C LYS A 146 4.13 3.12 25.82
#